data_AF-A0A1X7AEQ9-F1
#
_entry.id   AF-A0A1X7AEQ9-F1
#
_cell.length_a   1.000
_cell.length_b   1.000
_cell.length_c   1.000
_cell.angle_alpha   90.00
_cell.angle_beta   90.00
_cell.angle_gamma   90.00
#
_symmetry.space_group_name_H-M   'P 1'
#
loop_
_entity.id
_entity.type
_entity.pdbx_description
1 polymer ?
#
loop_
_entity_poly.entity_id
_entity_poly.type
_entity_poly.pdbx_seq_one_letter_code
_entity_poly.pdbx_strand_id
1 'polypeptide(L)'
;MNSRKPPVKVCPVVIRKRNDTFEILAFRHPLAGTQLVKGTLEPNEDIIPAAYRELWEESGINEVTNSKYLGSCYMPAKDQFWHFILCHVAPQPNHWNHYCLDDGGHDFAFFWHPLDQAADNSWHPVFIQALSWIRQHILATEPELS
;
A
#
# COMPACT_ATOMS: atom_id res chain seq x y z
N MET A 1 -22.27 -25.37 -8.50
CA MET A 1 -21.96 -23.94 -8.71
C MET A 1 -20.48 -23.76 -8.36
N ASN A 2 -19.63 -23.45 -9.34
CA ASN A 2 -18.23 -23.14 -9.06
C ASN A 2 -18.18 -21.72 -8.48
N SER A 3 -18.02 -21.59 -7.18
CA SER A 3 -17.78 -20.29 -6.55
C SER A 3 -16.43 -19.75 -7.05
N ARG A 4 -16.46 -18.68 -7.84
CA ARG A 4 -15.26 -17.95 -8.26
C ARG A 4 -14.58 -17.41 -7.01
N LYS A 5 -13.32 -17.75 -6.78
CA LYS A 5 -12.53 -17.14 -5.69
C LYS A 5 -12.28 -15.66 -6.03
N PRO A 6 -12.38 -14.75 -5.05
CA PRO A 6 -12.10 -13.33 -5.28
C PRO A 6 -10.63 -13.16 -5.72
N PRO A 7 -10.31 -12.19 -6.60
CA PRO A 7 -8.94 -11.87 -6.93
C PRO A 7 -8.14 -11.49 -5.69
N VAL A 8 -6.91 -12.00 -5.61
CA VAL A 8 -5.99 -11.70 -4.52
C VAL A 8 -5.11 -10.52 -4.91
N LYS A 9 -4.94 -9.59 -3.98
CA LYS A 9 -4.08 -8.43 -4.10
C LYS A 9 -3.00 -8.47 -3.03
N VAL A 10 -1.86 -7.88 -3.34
CA VAL A 10 -0.80 -7.58 -2.38
C VAL A 10 -0.66 -6.06 -2.28
N CYS A 11 -0.43 -5.57 -1.08
CA CYS A 11 -0.27 -4.15 -0.77
C CYS A 11 1.01 -4.00 0.05
N PRO A 12 2.13 -3.60 -0.57
CA PRO A 12 3.32 -3.22 0.17
C PRO A 12 3.05 -1.92 0.93
N VAL A 13 3.29 -1.97 2.23
CA VAL A 13 3.08 -0.87 3.16
C VAL A 13 4.43 -0.32 3.54
N VAL A 14 4.71 0.92 3.15
CA VAL A 14 5.93 1.63 3.56
C VAL A 14 5.55 2.70 4.57
N ILE A 15 6.14 2.62 5.76
CA ILE A 15 5.92 3.55 6.86
C ILE A 15 7.22 4.29 7.17
N ARG A 16 7.14 5.58 7.49
CA ARG A 16 8.21 6.32 8.15
C ARG A 16 7.69 7.00 9.41
N LYS A 17 8.60 7.33 10.34
CA LYS A 17 8.29 8.16 11.52
C LYS A 17 8.91 9.54 11.33
N ARG A 18 8.12 10.61 11.54
CA ARG A 18 8.56 12.00 11.45
C ARG A 18 7.86 12.82 12.54
N ASN A 19 8.62 13.48 13.41
CA ASN A 19 8.11 14.27 14.54
C ASN A 19 7.06 13.52 15.38
N ASP A 20 7.37 12.27 15.74
CA ASP A 20 6.49 11.35 16.48
C ASP A 20 5.20 10.90 15.78
N THR A 21 4.96 11.33 14.54
CA THR A 21 3.86 10.84 13.71
C THR A 21 4.35 9.76 12.75
N PHE A 22 3.60 8.66 12.64
CA PHE A 22 3.77 7.70 11.56
C PHE A 22 3.10 8.22 10.30
N GLU A 23 3.83 8.17 9.19
CA GLU A 23 3.32 8.51 7.86
C GLU A 23 3.41 7.28 6.96
N ILE A 24 2.40 7.07 6.13
CA ILE A 24 2.37 6.00 5.12
C ILE A 24 2.64 6.58 3.73
N LEU A 25 3.38 5.83 2.92
CA LEU A 25 3.58 6.18 1.53
C LEU A 25 2.29 5.98 0.72
N ALA A 26 1.87 7.02 0.02
CA ALA A 26 0.74 7.02 -0.89
C ALA A 26 1.11 7.75 -2.18
N PHE A 27 0.27 7.63 -3.21
CA PHE A 27 0.43 8.39 -4.43
C PHE A 27 -0.90 8.96 -4.92
N ARG A 28 -0.82 10.04 -5.70
CA ARG A 28 -1.96 10.57 -6.45
C ARG A 28 -1.91 10.02 -7.87
N HIS A 29 -2.94 9.27 -8.24
CA HIS A 29 -3.18 8.85 -9.60
C HIS A 29 -3.86 9.98 -10.37
N PRO A 30 -3.43 10.30 -11.61
CA PRO A 30 -3.94 11.44 -12.38
C PRO A 30 -5.47 11.37 -12.60
N LEU A 31 -6.02 10.17 -12.66
CA LEU A 31 -7.43 9.93 -13.01
C LEU A 31 -8.27 9.28 -11.90
N ALA A 32 -7.64 8.80 -10.82
CA ALA A 32 -8.31 7.92 -9.86
C ALA A 32 -8.14 8.36 -8.40
N GLY A 33 -7.53 9.52 -8.17
CA GLY A 33 -7.34 10.08 -6.84
C GLY A 33 -6.19 9.42 -6.07
N THR A 34 -6.19 9.61 -4.75
CA THR A 34 -5.16 9.11 -3.85
C THR A 34 -5.31 7.60 -3.62
N GLN A 35 -4.20 6.89 -3.75
CA GLN A 35 -4.10 5.43 -3.67
C GLN A 35 -2.88 5.00 -2.86
N LEU A 36 -2.89 3.73 -2.43
CA LEU A 36 -1.70 3.02 -1.95
C LEU A 36 -1.17 2.14 -3.07
N VAL A 37 0.11 1.77 -2.99
CA VAL A 37 0.67 0.76 -3.89
C VAL A 37 -0.06 -0.56 -3.69
N LYS A 38 -0.51 -1.17 -4.79
CA LYS A 38 -1.10 -2.51 -4.77
C LYS A 38 -1.04 -3.14 -6.16
N GLY A 39 -1.00 -4.46 -6.21
CA GLY A 39 -1.37 -5.15 -7.43
C GLY A 39 -1.73 -6.60 -7.25
N THR A 40 -1.78 -7.32 -8.37
CA THR A 40 -2.35 -8.67 -8.43
C THR A 40 -1.32 -9.68 -7.96
N LEU A 41 -1.75 -10.63 -7.11
CA LEU A 41 -0.94 -11.81 -6.86
C LEU A 41 -1.03 -12.73 -8.08
N GLU A 42 0.07 -12.89 -8.82
CA GLU A 42 0.09 -13.71 -10.03
C GLU A 42 0.04 -15.21 -9.71
N PRO A 43 -0.39 -16.07 -10.65
CA PRO A 43 -0.40 -17.51 -10.44
C PRO A 43 1.00 -18.06 -10.11
N ASN A 44 1.08 -18.83 -9.03
CA ASN A 44 2.33 -19.42 -8.50
C ASN A 44 3.35 -18.41 -7.95
N GLU A 45 2.92 -17.17 -7.70
CA GLU A 45 3.73 -16.17 -7.03
C GLU A 45 3.52 -16.22 -5.51
N ASP A 46 4.61 -16.10 -4.74
CA ASP A 46 4.55 -15.96 -3.29
C ASP A 46 4.18 -14.51 -2.91
N ILE A 47 3.42 -14.36 -1.82
CA ILE A 47 2.86 -13.05 -1.37
C ILE A 47 3.94 -11.98 -1.17
N ILE A 48 5.07 -12.34 -0.55
CA ILE A 48 6.14 -11.37 -0.23
C ILE A 48 6.88 -10.92 -1.50
N PRO A 49 7.40 -11.83 -2.35
CA PRO A 49 7.95 -11.44 -3.65
C PRO A 49 6.99 -10.61 -4.51
N ALA A 50 5.71 -10.96 -4.54
CA ALA A 50 4.69 -10.17 -5.25
C ALA A 50 4.61 -8.74 -4.74
N ALA A 51 4.58 -8.55 -3.41
CA ALA A 51 4.54 -7.22 -2.83
C ALA A 51 5.78 -6.38 -3.17
N TYR A 52 6.96 -7.01 -3.29
CA TYR A 52 8.19 -6.32 -3.67
C TYR A 52 8.18 -5.93 -5.15
N ARG A 53 7.69 -6.82 -6.02
CA ARG A 53 7.49 -6.53 -7.44
C ARG A 53 6.59 -5.32 -7.63
N GLU A 54 5.41 -5.33 -7.02
CA GLU A 54 4.44 -4.22 -7.10
C GLU A 54 5.02 -2.92 -6.52
N LEU A 55 5.80 -2.99 -5.43
CA LEU A 55 6.48 -1.82 -4.88
C LEU A 55 7.45 -1.22 -5.89
N TRP A 56 8.25 -2.05 -6.56
CA TRP A 56 9.19 -1.59 -7.57
C TRP A 56 8.47 -1.03 -8.80
N GLU A 57 7.48 -1.75 -9.34
CA GLU A 57 6.73 -1.38 -10.56
C GLU A 57 5.98 -0.05 -10.39
N GLU A 58 5.29 0.16 -9.26
CA GLU A 58 4.45 1.34 -9.07
C GLU A 58 5.18 2.53 -8.44
N SER A 59 6.29 2.33 -7.72
CA SER A 59 6.97 3.42 -6.99
C SER A 59 8.43 3.65 -7.35
N GLY A 60 9.07 2.70 -8.03
CA GLY A 60 10.51 2.72 -8.32
C GLY A 60 11.38 2.28 -7.15
N ILE A 61 10.82 2.00 -5.97
CA ILE A 61 11.57 1.51 -4.81
C ILE A 61 11.94 0.05 -5.03
N ASN A 62 13.22 -0.21 -5.30
CA ASN A 62 13.74 -1.53 -5.69
C ASN A 62 14.42 -2.32 -4.56
N GLU A 63 14.69 -1.69 -3.42
CA GLU A 63 15.40 -2.32 -2.29
C GLU A 63 14.56 -2.32 -1.01
N VAL A 64 14.11 -3.51 -0.62
CA VAL A 64 13.46 -3.79 0.67
C VAL A 64 14.48 -4.48 1.58
N THR A 65 14.86 -3.82 2.68
CA THR A 65 15.89 -4.34 3.60
C THR A 65 15.35 -5.41 4.54
N ASN A 66 14.06 -5.33 4.89
CA ASN A 66 13.35 -6.32 5.68
C ASN A 66 11.84 -6.18 5.41
N SER A 67 11.07 -7.24 5.68
CA SER A 67 9.61 -7.14 5.66
C SER A 67 8.93 -7.97 6.73
N LYS A 68 7.69 -7.60 7.02
CA LYS A 68 6.81 -8.32 7.95
C LYS A 68 5.42 -8.43 7.35
N TYR A 69 4.90 -9.66 7.29
CA TYR A 69 3.49 -9.86 6.93
C TYR A 69 2.60 -9.31 8.06
N LEU A 70 1.74 -8.35 7.72
CA LEU A 70 0.83 -7.73 8.69
C LEU A 70 -0.48 -8.51 8.83
N GLY A 71 -0.94 -9.14 7.76
CA GLY A 71 -2.23 -9.82 7.72
C GLY A 71 -2.95 -9.59 6.40
N SER A 72 -4.24 -9.91 6.40
CA SER A 72 -5.09 -9.83 5.21
C SER A 72 -6.50 -9.36 5.53
N CYS A 73 -7.14 -8.70 4.56
CA CYS A 73 -8.50 -8.18 4.68
C CYS A 73 -9.30 -8.42 3.39
N TYR A 74 -10.59 -8.75 3.53
CA TYR A 74 -11.53 -8.75 2.41
C TYR A 74 -12.04 -7.34 2.13
N MET A 75 -11.98 -6.94 0.86
CA MET A 75 -12.36 -5.64 0.33
C MET A 75 -13.66 -5.77 -0.46
N PRO A 76 -14.84 -5.62 0.19
CA PRO A 76 -16.14 -5.88 -0.43
C PRO A 76 -16.43 -4.95 -1.61
N ALA A 77 -15.96 -3.69 -1.56
CA ALA A 77 -16.21 -2.70 -2.61
C ALA A 77 -15.68 -3.09 -4.00
N LYS A 78 -14.72 -4.01 -4.07
CA LYS A 78 -14.14 -4.53 -5.32
C LYS A 78 -14.17 -6.06 -5.41
N ASP A 79 -14.78 -6.74 -4.44
CA ASP A 79 -14.75 -8.20 -4.28
C ASP A 79 -13.33 -8.78 -4.35
N GLN A 80 -12.41 -8.24 -3.53
CA GLN A 80 -10.99 -8.62 -3.54
C GLN A 80 -10.51 -9.05 -2.16
N PHE A 81 -9.49 -9.90 -2.10
CA PHE A 81 -8.81 -10.26 -0.86
C PHE A 81 -7.39 -9.69 -0.86
N TRP A 82 -7.05 -8.86 0.12
CA TRP A 82 -5.78 -8.12 0.15
C TRP A 82 -4.86 -8.66 1.23
N HIS A 83 -3.59 -8.88 0.88
CA HIS A 83 -2.50 -9.15 1.80
C HIS A 83 -1.67 -7.89 2.00
N PHE A 84 -1.32 -7.57 3.26
CA PHE A 84 -0.54 -6.40 3.62
C PHE A 84 0.84 -6.80 4.14
N ILE A 85 1.88 -6.19 3.56
CA ILE A 85 3.27 -6.49 3.89
C ILE A 85 3.94 -5.18 4.30
N LEU A 86 4.40 -5.06 5.54
CA LEU A 86 5.22 -3.94 5.97
C LEU A 86 6.62 -4.10 5.35
N CYS A 87 7.03 -3.15 4.52
CA CYS A 87 8.32 -3.12 3.84
C CYS A 87 9.20 -2.04 4.47
N HIS A 88 10.36 -2.45 4.99
CA HIS A 88 11.40 -1.54 5.43
C HIS A 88 12.31 -1.21 4.24
N VAL A 89 12.50 0.07 3.97
CA VAL A 89 13.25 0.57 2.81
C VAL A 89 14.19 1.68 3.26
N ALA A 90 15.18 2.02 2.43
CA ALA A 90 16.03 3.19 2.68
C ALA A 90 15.16 4.48 2.72
N PRO A 91 15.59 5.54 3.43
CA PRO A 91 14.86 6.80 3.46
C PRO A 91 14.56 7.32 2.05
N GLN A 92 13.27 7.64 1.80
CA GLN A 92 12.82 8.19 0.52
C GLN A 92 12.59 9.70 0.62
N PRO A 93 12.58 10.43 -0.52
CA PRO A 93 12.21 11.84 -0.56
C PRO A 93 10.81 12.13 0.01
N ASN A 94 10.55 13.40 0.33
CA ASN A 94 9.22 13.83 0.77
C ASN A 94 8.15 13.74 -0.32
N HIS A 95 8.57 13.84 -1.58
CA HIS A 95 7.73 13.69 -2.76
C HIS A 95 8.61 13.29 -3.94
N TRP A 96 8.03 12.51 -4.86
CA TRP A 96 8.63 12.22 -6.17
C TRP A 96 7.52 11.83 -7.15
N ASN A 97 7.85 11.84 -8.44
CA ASN A 97 6.99 11.25 -9.46
C ASN A 97 7.65 9.95 -9.95
N HIS A 98 6.84 8.93 -10.18
CA HIS A 98 7.26 7.70 -10.81
C HIS A 98 6.38 7.42 -12.03
N TYR A 99 6.99 7.16 -13.17
CA TYR A 99 6.27 6.77 -14.37
C TYR A 99 6.00 5.26 -14.29
N CYS A 100 4.77 4.91 -13.91
CA CYS A 100 4.31 3.53 -13.86
C CYS A 100 3.90 3.10 -15.27
N LEU A 101 4.57 2.07 -15.80
CA LEU A 101 4.21 1.47 -17.09
C LEU A 101 2.90 0.69 -16.99
N ASP A 102 2.64 0.12 -15.81
CA ASP A 102 1.39 -0.54 -15.50
C ASP A 102 0.27 0.49 -15.31
N ASP A 103 -0.97 0.09 -15.58
CA ASP A 103 -2.14 0.98 -15.67
C ASP A 103 -2.12 1.98 -16.85
N GLY A 104 -1.37 1.68 -17.91
CA GLY A 104 -1.45 2.41 -19.19
C GLY A 104 -0.46 3.58 -19.33
N GLY A 105 0.58 3.65 -18.49
CA GLY A 105 1.63 4.66 -18.60
C GLY A 105 1.26 5.97 -17.92
N HIS A 106 1.31 6.01 -16.60
CA HIS A 106 0.90 7.17 -15.80
C HIS A 106 1.97 7.62 -14.81
N ASP A 107 2.10 8.94 -14.64
CA ASP A 107 2.93 9.52 -13.58
C ASP A 107 2.17 9.48 -12.25
N PHE A 108 2.70 8.73 -11.30
CA PHE A 108 2.20 8.67 -9.92
C PHE A 108 2.97 9.66 -9.07
N ALA A 109 2.25 10.62 -8.49
CA ALA A 109 2.84 11.62 -7.60
C ALA A 109 2.82 11.12 -6.16
N PHE A 110 3.97 10.59 -5.70
CA PHE A 110 4.15 10.04 -4.37
C PHE A 110 4.30 11.11 -3.29
N PHE A 111 3.73 10.83 -2.14
CA PHE A 111 3.79 11.68 -0.95
C PHE A 111 3.57 10.85 0.32
N TRP A 112 3.82 11.47 1.47
CA TRP A 112 3.63 10.85 2.77
C TRP A 112 2.35 11.35 3.42
N HIS A 113 1.43 10.43 3.73
CA HIS A 113 0.16 10.72 4.39
C HIS A 113 0.26 10.40 5.89
N PRO A 114 -0.04 11.33 6.81
CA PRO A 114 -0.06 11.03 8.24
C PRO A 114 -1.08 9.94 8.57
N LEU A 115 -0.64 8.89 9.26
CA LEU A 115 -1.47 7.71 9.54
C LEU A 115 -2.57 8.00 10.59
N ASP A 116 -2.37 9.04 11.40
CA ASP A 116 -3.35 9.57 12.35
C ASP A 116 -4.43 10.45 11.70
N GLN A 117 -4.15 10.98 10.51
CA GLN A 117 -5.08 11.80 9.72
C GLN A 117 -6.05 10.92 8.92
N ALA A 118 -7.34 11.26 8.98
CA ALA A 118 -8.37 10.62 8.16
C ALA A 118 -8.14 10.86 6.66
N ALA A 119 -8.51 9.88 5.83
CA ALA A 119 -8.59 10.08 4.39
C ALA A 119 -9.64 11.17 4.07
N ASP A 120 -9.29 12.11 3.21
CA ASP A 120 -10.22 13.10 2.69
C ASP A 120 -10.92 12.61 1.40
N ASN A 121 -11.72 13.49 0.79
CA ASN A 121 -12.47 13.18 -0.43
C ASN A 121 -11.59 12.93 -1.67
N SER A 122 -10.27 13.13 -1.60
CA SER A 122 -9.35 12.82 -2.70
C SER A 122 -9.02 11.33 -2.78
N TRP A 123 -9.26 10.56 -1.72
CA TRP A 123 -8.94 9.14 -1.67
C TRP A 123 -9.95 8.30 -2.44
N HIS A 124 -9.42 7.35 -3.21
CA HIS A 124 -10.28 6.36 -3.85
C HIS A 124 -10.90 5.45 -2.76
N PRO A 125 -12.24 5.20 -2.77
CA PRO A 125 -12.95 4.59 -1.64
C PRO A 125 -12.38 3.26 -1.12
N VAL A 126 -11.91 2.36 -2.00
CA VAL A 126 -11.32 1.08 -1.56
C VAL A 126 -10.07 1.26 -0.69
N PHE A 127 -9.29 2.33 -0.92
CA PHE A 127 -8.07 2.61 -0.16
C PHE A 127 -8.35 3.26 1.19
N ILE A 128 -9.53 3.85 1.39
CA ILE A 128 -9.94 4.35 2.71
C ILE A 128 -10.06 3.17 3.69
N GLN A 129 -10.66 2.06 3.24
CA GLN A 129 -10.74 0.83 4.03
C GLN A 129 -9.35 0.24 4.31
N ALA A 130 -8.49 0.18 3.28
CA ALA A 130 -7.11 -0.31 3.43
C ALA A 130 -6.31 0.54 4.42
N LEU A 131 -6.38 1.87 4.32
CA LEU A 131 -5.72 2.80 5.22
C LEU A 131 -6.18 2.61 6.67
N SER A 132 -7.50 2.48 6.89
CA SER A 132 -8.05 2.21 8.22
C SER A 132 -7.54 0.88 8.79
N TRP A 133 -7.47 -0.16 7.98
CA TRP A 133 -6.96 -1.48 8.40
C TRP A 133 -5.48 -1.40 8.77
N ILE A 134 -4.66 -0.75 7.93
CA ILE A 134 -3.21 -0.59 8.18
C ILE A 134 -2.98 0.22 9.46
N ARG A 135 -3.69 1.34 9.65
CA ARG A 135 -3.61 2.16 10.87
C ARG A 135 -3.80 1.32 12.13
N GLN A 136 -4.83 0.49 12.17
CA GLN A 136 -5.11 -0.36 13.34
C GLN A 136 -3.98 -1.36 13.61
N HIS A 137 -3.42 -1.95 12.56
CA HIS A 137 -2.38 -2.97 12.71
C HIS A 137 -1.03 -2.36 13.10
N ILE A 138 -0.64 -1.23 12.51
CA ILE A 138 0.61 -0.54 12.84
C ILE A 138 0.58 -0.04 14.29
N LEU A 139 -0.51 0.61 14.71
CA LEU A 139 -0.64 1.11 16.08
C LEU A 139 -0.72 -0.02 17.13
N ALA A 140 -1.20 -1.21 16.75
CA ALA A 140 -1.24 -2.37 17.65
C ALA A 140 0.11 -3.09 17.79
N THR A 141 0.99 -3.02 16.79
CA THR A 141 2.31 -3.70 16.80
C THR A 141 3.45 -2.90 17.42
N GLU A 142 3.26 -1.61 17.69
CA GLU A 142 4.27 -0.72 18.29
C GLU A 142 3.73 -0.13 19.62
N PRO A 143 3.78 -0.88 20.74
CA PRO A 143 3.11 -0.49 21.99
C PRO A 143 3.80 0.65 22.79
N GLU A 144 4.86 1.30 22.30
CA GLU A 144 5.39 2.54 22.91
C GLU A 144 4.53 3.78 22.61
N LEU A 145 3.21 3.60 22.44
CA LEU A 145 2.27 4.60 21.91
C LEU A 145 0.97 4.72 22.73
N SER A 146 0.96 4.27 23.99
CA SER A 146 -0.13 4.48 24.95
C SER A 146 0.35 5.20 26.20
#